data_AF-A0A831XQC4-F1
#
_entry.id   AF-A0A831XQC4-F1
#
_cell.length_a   1.000
_cell.length_b   1.000
_cell.length_c   1.000
_cell.angle_alpha   90.00
_cell.angle_beta   90.00
_cell.angle_gamma   90.00
#
_symmetry.space_group_name_H-M   'P 1'
#
loop_
_entity.id
_entity.type
_entity.pdbx_description
1 polymer ?
#
loop_
_entity_poly.entity_id
_entity_poly.type
_entity_poly.pdbx_seq_one_letter_code
_entity_poly.pdbx_strand_id
1 'polypeptide(L)'
;MAEETPKPQAQATVYELILYAFNLLTGYAWQAMGYVVNPATGKTEVNLEEAKIAIDCADFLAGKLGDHVEPEVRKEVERVLRDLKLNYVSRSAEASKEA
;
A
#
# COMPACT_ATOMS: atom_id res chain seq x y z
N MET A 1 18.00 -15.41 40.19
CA MET A 1 17.52 -15.27 38.81
C MET A 1 16.40 -14.25 38.88
N ALA A 2 16.60 -13.05 38.33
CA ALA A 2 15.52 -12.05 38.31
C ALA A 2 14.52 -12.46 37.23
N GLU A 3 13.26 -12.67 37.61
CA GLU A 3 12.16 -12.73 36.65
C GLU A 3 12.05 -11.34 36.01
N GLU A 4 12.50 -11.20 34.77
CA GLU A 4 12.16 -10.04 33.96
C GLU A 4 10.65 -10.12 33.69
N THR A 5 9.86 -9.36 34.44
CA THR A 5 8.45 -9.15 34.13
C THR A 5 8.36 -8.61 32.70
N PRO A 6 7.64 -9.27 31.77
CA PRO A 6 7.54 -8.80 30.40
C PRO A 6 6.89 -7.40 30.41
N LYS A 7 7.56 -6.44 29.77
CA LYS A 7 7.02 -5.08 29.60
C LYS A 7 5.65 -5.18 28.91
N PRO A 8 4.64 -4.41 29.34
CA PRO A 8 3.35 -4.39 28.66
C PRO A 8 3.56 -4.02 27.19
N GLN A 9 3.33 -4.97 26.30
CA GLN A 9 3.41 -4.72 24.87
C GLN A 9 2.16 -3.95 24.49
N ALA A 10 2.31 -2.67 24.14
CA ALA A 10 1.19 -1.84 23.75
C ALA A 10 0.47 -2.49 22.57
N GLN A 11 -0.83 -2.75 22.73
CA GLN A 11 -1.66 -3.33 21.68
C GLN A 11 -1.83 -2.31 20.56
N ALA A 12 -1.62 -2.73 19.30
CA ALA A 12 -1.80 -1.86 18.15
C ALA A 12 -3.25 -1.35 18.06
N THR A 13 -3.39 -0.07 17.77
CA THR A 13 -4.66 0.58 17.46
C THR A 13 -5.17 0.17 16.08
N VAL A 14 -6.48 0.31 15.86
CA VAL A 14 -7.07 0.05 14.53
C VAL A 14 -6.47 0.94 13.44
N TYR A 15 -6.08 2.19 13.77
CA TYR A 15 -5.49 3.12 12.81
C TYR A 15 -4.09 2.67 12.36
N GLU A 16 -3.29 2.12 13.27
CA GLU A 16 -2.00 1.51 12.93
C GLU A 16 -2.19 0.29 12.04
N LEU A 17 -3.21 -0.53 12.30
CA LEU A 17 -3.54 -1.68 11.44
C LEU A 17 -4.03 -1.25 10.05
N ILE A 18 -4.80 -0.16 9.95
CA ILE A 18 -5.22 0.44 8.68
C ILE A 18 -3.99 0.93 7.91
N LEU A 19 -3.05 1.63 8.58
CA LEU A 19 -1.80 2.09 7.97
C LEU A 19 -0.94 0.92 7.47
N TYR A 20 -0.86 -0.14 8.27
CA TYR A 20 -0.14 -1.35 7.88
C TYR A 20 -0.77 -2.00 6.63
N ALA A 21 -2.08 -2.19 6.63
CA ALA A 21 -2.79 -2.74 5.48
C ALA A 21 -2.68 -1.85 4.23
N PHE A 22 -2.74 -0.52 4.41
CA PHE A 22 -2.50 0.45 3.35
C PHE A 22 -1.11 0.24 2.72
N ASN A 23 -0.05 0.19 3.53
CA ASN A 23 1.32 0.00 3.05
C ASN A 23 1.50 -1.35 2.34
N LEU A 24 0.85 -2.40 2.83
CA LEU A 24 0.85 -3.70 2.17
C LEU A 24 0.21 -3.64 0.77
N LEU A 25 -0.96 -3.03 0.66
CA LEU A 25 -1.69 -2.91 -0.60
C LEU A 25 -0.98 -2.01 -1.61
N THR A 26 -0.39 -0.90 -1.17
CA THR A 26 0.35 0.01 -2.06
C THR A 26 1.62 -0.65 -2.59
N GLY A 27 2.35 -1.39 -1.75
CA GLY A 27 3.48 -2.21 -2.19
C GLY A 27 3.08 -3.25 -3.23
N TYR A 28 1.96 -3.93 -2.99
CA TYR A 28 1.40 -4.89 -3.95
C TYR A 28 1.02 -4.23 -5.29
N ALA A 29 0.39 -3.06 -5.25
CA ALA A 29 0.00 -2.32 -6.46
C ALA A 29 1.23 -1.97 -7.33
N TRP A 30 2.34 -1.52 -6.72
CA TRP A 30 3.57 -1.28 -7.46
C TRP A 30 4.15 -2.54 -8.12
N GLN A 31 4.09 -3.67 -7.42
CA GLN A 31 4.50 -4.96 -7.96
C GLN A 31 3.59 -5.38 -9.13
N ALA A 32 2.28 -5.32 -8.96
CA ALA A 32 1.29 -5.72 -9.96
C ALA A 32 1.29 -4.82 -11.21
N MET A 33 1.74 -3.57 -11.10
CA MET A 33 2.00 -2.69 -12.25
C MET A 33 3.36 -2.97 -12.94
N GLY A 34 4.14 -3.91 -12.43
CA GLY A 34 5.44 -4.27 -12.96
C GLY A 34 6.54 -3.23 -12.68
N TYR A 35 6.39 -2.38 -11.67
CA TYR A 35 7.45 -1.45 -11.25
C TYR A 35 8.37 -2.04 -10.18
N VAL A 36 7.91 -3.06 -9.48
CA VAL A 36 8.67 -3.79 -8.45
C VAL A 36 8.71 -5.27 -8.80
N VAL A 37 9.87 -5.89 -8.62
CA VAL A 37 10.05 -7.33 -8.82
C VAL A 37 9.27 -8.09 -7.76
N ASN A 38 8.54 -9.14 -8.17
CA ASN A 38 7.94 -10.05 -7.22
C ASN A 38 9.04 -10.85 -6.50
N PRO A 39 9.20 -10.72 -5.18
CA PRO A 39 10.30 -11.37 -4.46
C PRO A 39 10.16 -12.90 -4.42
N ALA A 40 8.96 -13.45 -4.63
CA ALA A 40 8.73 -14.89 -4.64
C ALA A 40 9.10 -15.53 -6.00
N THR A 41 8.84 -14.84 -7.11
CA THR A 41 9.11 -15.38 -8.45
C THR A 41 10.39 -14.83 -9.09
N GLY A 42 10.94 -13.73 -8.56
CA GLY A 42 12.08 -13.00 -9.13
C GLY A 42 11.75 -12.31 -10.45
N LYS A 43 10.48 -12.21 -10.83
CA LYS A 43 10.04 -11.64 -12.10
C LYS A 43 9.20 -10.39 -11.89
N THR A 44 9.24 -9.53 -12.88
CA THR A 44 8.29 -8.44 -13.03
C THR A 44 7.09 -8.95 -13.81
N GLU A 45 5.92 -9.00 -13.17
CA GLU A 45 4.67 -9.49 -13.77
C GLU A 45 3.65 -8.35 -13.75
N VAL A 46 3.00 -8.10 -14.90
CA VAL A 46 1.99 -7.06 -15.03
C VAL A 46 0.61 -7.69 -14.91
N ASN A 47 -0.11 -7.33 -13.84
CA ASN A 47 -1.51 -7.67 -13.62
C ASN A 47 -2.28 -6.39 -13.23
N LEU A 48 -2.78 -5.68 -14.24
CA LEU A 48 -3.47 -4.40 -14.06
C LEU A 48 -4.86 -4.53 -13.40
N GLU A 49 -5.49 -5.70 -13.46
CA GLU A 49 -6.75 -5.94 -12.77
C GLU A 49 -6.53 -5.93 -11.26
N GLU A 50 -5.53 -6.69 -10.78
CA GLU A 50 -5.21 -6.73 -9.36
C GLU A 50 -4.58 -5.43 -8.85
N ALA A 51 -3.76 -4.76 -9.67
CA ALA A 51 -3.23 -3.44 -9.33
C ALA A 51 -4.37 -2.45 -9.03
N LYS A 52 -5.44 -2.46 -9.84
CA LYS A 52 -6.61 -1.62 -9.62
C LYS A 52 -7.30 -1.92 -8.29
N ILE A 53 -7.56 -3.19 -8.01
CA ILE A 53 -8.22 -3.62 -6.77
C ILE A 53 -7.38 -3.18 -5.56
N ALA A 54 -6.06 -3.35 -5.61
CA ALA A 54 -5.17 -2.94 -4.53
C ALA A 54 -5.19 -1.41 -4.29
N ILE A 55 -5.18 -0.61 -5.37
CA ILE A 55 -5.27 0.86 -5.30
C ILE A 55 -6.63 1.29 -4.72
N ASP A 56 -7.73 0.72 -5.19
CA ASP A 56 -9.08 1.07 -4.74
C ASP A 56 -9.27 0.74 -3.24
N CYS A 57 -8.75 -0.41 -2.79
CA CYS A 57 -8.74 -0.79 -1.38
C CYS A 57 -7.86 0.15 -0.52
N ALA A 58 -6.66 0.50 -1.00
CA ALA A 58 -5.77 1.44 -0.32
C ALA A 58 -6.42 2.83 -0.18
N ASP A 59 -7.11 3.30 -1.23
CA ASP A 59 -7.83 4.58 -1.22
C ASP A 59 -8.98 4.58 -0.20
N PHE A 60 -9.74 3.49 -0.14
CA PHE A 60 -10.78 3.30 0.87
C PHE A 60 -10.23 3.37 2.30
N LEU A 61 -9.10 2.68 2.55
CA LEU A 61 -8.45 2.67 3.87
C LEU A 61 -7.89 4.04 4.25
N ALA A 62 -7.28 4.77 3.32
CA ALA A 62 -6.79 6.12 3.55
C ALA A 62 -7.92 7.06 4.01
N GLY A 63 -9.11 6.92 3.45
CA GLY A 63 -10.31 7.65 3.89
C GLY A 63 -10.76 7.37 5.32
N LYS A 64 -10.24 6.34 5.98
CA LYS A 64 -10.54 6.00 7.39
C LYS A 64 -9.51 6.53 8.39
N LEU A 65 -8.35 7.01 7.92
CA LEU A 65 -7.31 7.52 8.80
C LEU A 65 -7.69 8.87 9.44
N GLY A 66 -8.29 9.78 8.67
CA GLY A 66 -8.78 11.07 9.17
C GLY A 66 -7.76 11.78 10.08
N ASP A 67 -8.24 12.40 11.16
CA ASP A 67 -7.42 13.10 12.16
C ASP A 67 -6.79 12.17 13.22
N HIS A 68 -6.85 10.86 13.01
CA HIS A 68 -6.25 9.87 13.91
C HIS A 68 -4.78 9.58 13.61
N VAL A 69 -4.21 10.24 12.60
CA VAL A 69 -2.80 10.14 12.22
C VAL A 69 -2.19 11.52 12.12
N GLU A 70 -0.88 11.59 12.35
CA GLU A 70 -0.12 12.83 12.23
C GLU A 70 -0.29 13.46 10.82
N PRO A 71 -0.31 14.80 10.72
CA PRO A 71 -0.47 15.49 9.44
C PRO A 71 0.55 15.06 8.37
N GLU A 72 1.79 14.78 8.78
CA GLU A 72 2.87 14.31 7.92
C GLU A 72 2.55 12.93 7.33
N VAL A 73 2.04 12.01 8.16
CA VAL A 73 1.63 10.67 7.72
C VAL A 73 0.48 10.76 6.73
N ARG A 74 -0.50 11.63 6.97
CA ARG A 74 -1.61 11.84 6.04
C ARG A 74 -1.14 12.36 4.69
N LYS A 75 -0.27 13.36 4.68
CA LYS A 75 0.30 13.91 3.43
C LYS A 75 1.03 12.84 2.64
N GLU A 76 1.76 11.97 3.32
CA GLU A 76 2.48 10.87 2.67
C GLU A 76 1.51 9.83 2.06
N VAL A 77 0.47 9.44 2.79
CA VAL A 77 -0.60 8.55 2.28
C VAL A 77 -1.25 9.13 1.01
N GLU A 78 -1.59 10.42 1.03
CA GLU A 78 -2.16 11.13 -0.12
C GLU A 78 -1.20 11.17 -1.31
N ARG A 79 0.10 11.39 -1.05
CA ARG A 79 1.14 11.39 -2.08
C ARG A 79 1.26 10.02 -2.74
N VAL A 80 1.40 8.95 -1.95
CA VAL A 80 1.52 7.58 -2.45
C VAL A 80 0.30 7.19 -3.29
N LEU A 81 -0.92 7.51 -2.84
CA LEU A 81 -2.13 7.23 -3.62
C LEU A 81 -2.18 7.98 -4.96
N ARG A 82 -1.78 9.25 -4.96
CA ARG A 82 -1.71 10.05 -6.18
C ARG A 82 -0.71 9.44 -7.17
N ASP A 83 0.47 9.07 -6.69
CA ASP A 83 1.52 8.48 -7.52
C ASP A 83 1.05 7.14 -8.10
N LEU A 84 0.44 6.27 -7.30
CA LEU A 84 -0.13 5.00 -7.76
C LEU A 84 -1.20 5.20 -8.84
N LYS A 85 -2.16 6.10 -8.62
CA LYS A 85 -3.25 6.36 -9.56
C LYS A 85 -2.73 6.90 -10.91
N LEU A 86 -1.76 7.82 -10.87
CA LEU A 86 -1.13 8.35 -12.09
C LEU A 86 -0.37 7.27 -12.86
N ASN A 87 0.44 6.48 -12.17
CA ASN A 87 1.22 5.41 -12.79
C ASN A 87 0.31 4.30 -13.34
N TYR A 88 -0.78 3.97 -12.64
CA TYR A 88 -1.77 3.00 -13.11
C TYR A 88 -2.39 3.42 -14.46
N VAL A 89 -2.78 4.69 -14.60
CA VAL A 89 -3.32 5.20 -15.87
C VAL A 89 -2.28 5.15 -16.97
N SER A 90 -1.03 5.57 -16.71
CA SER A 90 0.06 5.47 -17.69
C SER A 90 0.27 4.03 -18.13
N ARG A 91 0.39 3.10 -17.18
CA ARG A 91 0.63 1.69 -17.48
C ARG A 91 -0.51 1.03 -18.21
N SER A 92 -1.75 1.38 -17.88
CA SER A 92 -2.92 0.88 -18.60
C SER A 92 -2.95 1.35 -20.05
N ALA A 93 -2.55 2.60 -20.31
CA ALA A 93 -2.45 3.13 -21.65
C ALA A 93 -1.31 2.49 -22.47
N GLU A 94 -0.20 2.13 -21.83
CA GLU A 94 0.92 1.41 -22.46
C GLU A 94 0.51 -0.03 -22.81
N ALA A 95 -0.06 -0.79 -21.87
CA ALA A 95 -0.51 -2.16 -22.10
C ALA A 95 -1.54 -2.26 -23.23
N SER A 96 -2.43 -1.26 -23.36
CA SER A 96 -3.41 -1.21 -24.45
C SER A 96 -2.80 -0.99 -25.85
N LYS A 97 -1.57 -0.46 -25.94
CA LYS A 97 -0.85 -0.26 -27.22
C LYS A 97 -0.02 -1.46 -27.63
N GLU A 98 0.32 -2.33 -26.68
CA GLU A 98 1.13 -3.53 -26.88
C GLU A 98 0.27 -4.77 -27.24
N ALA A 99 -1.04 -4.70 -27.01
CA ALA A 99 -2.03 -5.72 -27.37
C ALA A 99 -2.52 -5.58 -28.82
#